data_AF-A0A959RBN5-F1
#
_entry.id   AF-A0A959RBN5-F1
#
_cell.length_a   1.000
_cell.length_b   1.000
_cell.length_c   1.000
_cell.angle_alpha   90.00
_cell.angle_beta   90.00
_cell.angle_gamma   90.00
#
_symmetry.space_group_name_H-M   'P 1'
#
loop_
_entity.id
_entity.type
_entity.pdbx_description
1 polymer ?
#
loop_
_entity_poly.entity_id
_entity_poly.type
_entity_poly.pdbx_seq_one_letter_code
_entity_poly.pdbx_strand_id
1 'polypeptide(L)'
;IDKFVAEVVSGKPTYDFTADDGIQHTLWVVSDTNRVAELQAAFATVPALYVADGHHRSAAAMRIKQMRQAANLNHTGNEPYNFFLTVIFPHKQMQILDYNRVVKDLNGRSSSEFIEKVTHLFELTPMPEGVRYKPEHAHTFGMYFEKKWYKLEAKPGTFDESDPVQRLDVSILQENLLTPLLGIKDPRKDKR
;
A
#
# COMPACT_ATOMS: atom_id res chain seq x y z
N ILE A 1 -16.85 17.49 2.72
CA ILE A 1 -16.69 16.40 1.74
C ILE A 1 -17.52 15.18 2.16
N ASP A 2 -17.28 14.58 3.33
CA ASP A 2 -18.05 13.39 3.78
C ASP A 2 -19.58 13.59 3.75
N LYS A 3 -20.08 14.73 4.25
CA LYS A 3 -21.52 15.07 4.19
C LYS A 3 -22.05 15.08 2.75
N PHE A 4 -21.32 15.74 1.84
CA PHE A 4 -21.68 15.79 0.42
C PHE A 4 -21.76 14.39 -0.19
N VAL A 5 -20.76 13.54 0.10
CA VAL A 5 -20.73 12.16 -0.39
C VAL A 5 -21.91 11.36 0.18
N ALA A 6 -22.17 11.47 1.48
CA ALA A 6 -23.29 10.81 2.14
C ALA A 6 -24.66 11.19 1.54
N GLU A 7 -24.85 12.47 1.22
CA GLU A 7 -26.05 12.96 0.52
C GLU A 7 -26.17 12.32 -0.87
N VAL A 8 -25.09 12.30 -1.67
CA VAL A 8 -25.11 11.73 -3.03
C VAL A 8 -25.41 10.23 -2.99
N VAL A 9 -24.75 9.47 -2.13
CA VAL A 9 -24.92 8.00 -2.05
C VAL A 9 -26.23 7.58 -1.40
N SER A 10 -26.96 8.48 -0.73
CA SER A 10 -28.32 8.23 -0.25
C SER A 10 -29.35 8.19 -1.39
N GLY A 11 -29.00 8.72 -2.56
CA GLY A 11 -29.83 8.66 -3.76
C GLY A 11 -29.71 7.33 -4.51
N LYS A 12 -30.43 7.20 -5.62
CA LYS A 12 -30.36 6.01 -6.48
C LYS A 12 -29.02 5.98 -7.25
N PRO A 13 -28.26 4.87 -7.21
CA PRO A 13 -27.06 4.74 -8.02
C PRO A 13 -27.38 4.74 -9.52
N THR A 14 -26.45 5.26 -10.32
CA THR A 14 -26.50 5.19 -11.79
C THR A 14 -26.18 3.79 -12.28
N TYR A 15 -25.23 3.12 -11.62
CA TYR A 15 -24.86 1.73 -11.88
C TYR A 15 -24.90 0.96 -10.56
N ASP A 16 -25.49 -0.22 -10.60
CA ASP A 16 -25.62 -1.13 -9.46
C ASP A 16 -25.61 -2.56 -9.99
N PHE A 17 -24.51 -3.28 -9.77
CA PHE A 17 -24.35 -4.66 -10.20
C PHE A 17 -23.43 -5.43 -9.25
N THR A 18 -23.59 -6.75 -9.20
CA THR A 18 -22.70 -7.65 -8.47
C THR A 18 -21.81 -8.37 -9.48
N ALA A 19 -20.50 -8.32 -9.27
CA ALA A 19 -19.52 -9.04 -10.09
C ALA A 19 -19.49 -10.53 -9.72
N ASP A 20 -18.81 -11.35 -10.55
CA ASP A 20 -18.74 -12.81 -10.38
C ASP A 20 -18.04 -13.24 -9.08
N ASP A 21 -17.27 -12.34 -8.45
CA ASP A 21 -16.63 -12.55 -7.14
C ASP A 21 -17.57 -12.27 -5.95
N GLY A 22 -18.83 -11.90 -6.22
CA GLY A 22 -19.84 -11.58 -5.22
C GLY A 22 -19.76 -10.16 -4.66
N ILE A 23 -18.87 -9.31 -5.17
CA ILE A 23 -18.74 -7.92 -4.74
C ILE A 23 -19.77 -7.06 -5.48
N GLN A 24 -20.57 -6.31 -4.71
CA GLN A 24 -21.50 -5.32 -5.26
C GLN A 24 -20.77 -4.01 -5.57
N HIS A 25 -20.92 -3.54 -6.80
CA HIS A 25 -20.38 -2.29 -7.28
C HIS A 25 -21.52 -1.29 -7.52
N THR A 26 -21.46 -0.16 -6.82
CA THR A 26 -22.41 0.94 -6.98
C THR A 26 -21.68 2.23 -7.37
N LEU A 27 -22.25 2.99 -8.32
CA LEU A 27 -21.67 4.24 -8.81
C LEU A 27 -22.76 5.30 -8.94
N TRP A 28 -22.48 6.50 -8.42
CA TRP A 28 -23.32 7.69 -8.55
C TRP A 28 -22.58 8.73 -9.38
N VAL A 29 -23.27 9.29 -10.38
CA VAL A 29 -22.74 10.39 -11.20
C VAL A 29 -23.23 11.72 -10.65
N VAL A 30 -22.30 12.63 -10.34
CA VAL A 30 -22.61 14.02 -10.01
C VAL A 30 -22.39 14.88 -11.25
N SER A 31 -23.47 15.21 -11.96
CA SER A 31 -23.46 16.03 -13.18
C SER A 31 -23.98 17.45 -12.99
N ASP A 32 -24.65 17.74 -11.87
CA ASP A 32 -25.13 19.08 -11.55
C ASP A 32 -23.94 20.02 -11.29
N THR A 33 -23.87 21.12 -12.04
CA THR A 33 -22.74 22.05 -12.03
C THR A 33 -22.58 22.75 -10.69
N ASN A 34 -23.67 23.04 -9.98
CA ASN A 34 -23.61 23.67 -8.65
C ASN A 34 -23.05 22.69 -7.62
N ARG A 35 -23.46 21.42 -7.66
CA ARG A 35 -22.90 20.35 -6.82
C ARG A 35 -21.42 20.09 -7.12
N VAL A 36 -21.01 20.11 -8.39
CA VAL A 36 -19.59 20.01 -8.76
C VAL A 36 -18.79 21.18 -8.17
N ALA A 37 -19.30 22.41 -8.29
CA ALA A 37 -18.65 23.59 -7.71
C ALA A 37 -18.54 23.52 -6.18
N GLU A 38 -19.58 23.04 -5.49
CA GLU A 38 -19.57 22.79 -4.03
C GLU A 38 -18.46 21.80 -3.64
N LEU A 39 -18.34 20.69 -4.38
CA LEU A 39 -17.32 19.69 -4.13
C LEU A 39 -15.91 20.24 -4.39
N GLN A 40 -15.72 21.01 -5.47
CA GLN A 40 -14.46 21.69 -5.77
C GLN A 40 -14.06 22.66 -4.66
N ALA A 41 -14.99 23.49 -4.18
CA ALA A 41 -14.74 24.41 -3.08
C ALA A 41 -14.36 23.68 -1.79
N ALA A 42 -15.02 22.56 -1.49
CA ALA A 42 -14.67 21.73 -0.34
C ALA A 42 -13.26 21.14 -0.45
N PHE A 43 -12.87 20.62 -1.63
CA PHE A 43 -11.52 20.11 -1.86
C PHE A 43 -10.45 21.20 -1.89
N ALA A 44 -10.78 22.43 -2.26
CA ALA A 44 -9.84 23.56 -2.20
C ALA A 44 -9.37 23.86 -0.76
N THR A 45 -10.13 23.44 0.26
CA THR A 45 -9.73 23.54 1.68
C THR A 45 -8.78 22.43 2.14
N VAL A 46 -8.58 21.40 1.32
CA VAL A 46 -7.69 20.27 1.64
C VAL A 46 -6.28 20.64 1.18
N PRO A 47 -5.31 20.80 2.10
CA PRO A 47 -3.99 21.34 1.75
C PRO A 47 -3.17 20.38 0.89
N ALA A 48 -3.37 19.06 1.05
CA ALA A 48 -2.66 18.04 0.30
C ALA A 48 -3.47 16.74 0.23
N LEU A 49 -3.23 15.98 -0.85
CA LEU A 49 -3.70 14.61 -1.00
C LEU A 49 -2.51 13.65 -0.92
N TYR A 50 -2.71 12.51 -0.28
CA TYR A 50 -1.72 11.44 -0.22
C TYR A 50 -1.81 10.56 -1.48
N VAL A 51 -0.69 10.34 -2.16
CA VAL A 51 -0.64 9.43 -3.31
C VAL A 51 -0.57 7.99 -2.79
N ALA A 52 -1.74 7.35 -2.66
CA ALA A 52 -1.81 5.96 -2.20
C ALA A 52 -1.28 4.98 -3.26
N ASP A 53 -1.59 5.22 -4.53
CA ASP A 53 -1.10 4.46 -5.67
C ASP A 53 -0.95 5.37 -6.90
N GLY A 54 -0.09 5.00 -7.83
CA GLY A 54 0.10 5.71 -9.10
C GLY A 54 1.24 6.72 -9.13
N HIS A 55 2.24 6.62 -8.23
CA HIS A 55 3.44 7.48 -8.22
C HIS A 55 4.13 7.59 -9.59
N HIS A 56 4.30 6.46 -10.29
CA HIS A 56 4.88 6.47 -11.63
C HIS A 56 3.97 7.13 -12.67
N ARG A 57 2.64 6.96 -12.55
CA ARG A 57 1.64 7.58 -13.43
C ARG A 57 1.60 9.09 -13.25
N SER A 58 1.57 9.58 -12.02
CA SER A 58 1.60 11.02 -11.72
C SER A 58 2.93 11.66 -12.13
N ALA A 59 4.06 10.98 -11.91
CA ALA A 59 5.37 11.46 -12.37
C ALA A 59 5.46 11.51 -13.91
N ALA A 60 4.91 10.53 -14.62
CA ALA A 60 4.86 10.55 -16.09
C ALA A 60 3.95 11.67 -16.61
N ALA A 61 2.76 11.85 -16.02
CA ALA A 61 1.85 12.94 -16.35
C ALA A 61 2.53 14.31 -16.16
N MET A 62 3.29 14.46 -15.08
CA MET A 62 4.08 15.68 -14.84
C MET A 62 5.10 15.94 -15.96
N ARG A 63 5.86 14.93 -16.39
CA ARG A 63 6.80 15.09 -17.53
C ARG A 63 6.08 15.52 -18.81
N ILE A 64 4.91 14.94 -19.11
CA ILE A 64 4.10 15.31 -20.27
C ILE A 64 3.60 16.75 -20.16
N LYS A 65 3.13 17.17 -18.98
CA LYS A 65 2.75 18.57 -18.71
C LYS A 65 3.89 19.51 -19.04
N GLN A 66 5.08 19.26 -18.50
CA GLN A 66 6.29 20.06 -18.74
C GLN A 66 6.62 20.20 -20.22
N MET A 67 6.64 19.06 -20.95
CA MET A 67 6.93 19.06 -22.38
C MET A 67 5.91 19.86 -23.19
N ARG A 68 4.61 19.67 -22.91
CA ARG A 68 3.55 20.38 -23.65
C ARG A 68 3.45 21.85 -23.28
N GLN A 69 3.70 22.20 -22.03
CA GLN A 69 3.77 23.59 -21.57
C GLN A 69 4.91 24.33 -22.28
N ALA A 70 6.10 23.73 -22.37
CA ALA A 70 7.23 24.33 -23.08
C ALA A 70 6.97 24.54 -24.59
N ALA A 71 6.14 23.69 -25.19
CA ALA A 71 5.75 23.80 -26.60
C ALA A 71 4.53 24.71 -26.86
N ASN A 72 3.88 25.24 -25.82
CA ASN A 72 2.68 26.06 -25.94
C ASN A 72 2.93 27.51 -25.53
N LEU A 73 3.12 28.39 -26.53
CA LEU A 73 3.30 29.83 -26.30
C LEU A 73 2.07 30.51 -25.70
N ASN A 74 0.89 29.89 -25.82
CA ASN A 74 -0.38 30.42 -25.30
C ASN A 74 -0.83 29.64 -24.05
N HIS A 75 0.10 29.25 -23.19
CA HIS A 75 -0.23 28.51 -21.97
C HIS A 75 -1.05 29.37 -20.98
N THR A 76 -2.16 28.80 -20.53
CA THR A 76 -3.15 29.43 -19.63
C THR A 76 -3.27 28.70 -18.29
N GLY A 77 -2.79 27.45 -18.20
CA GLY A 77 -2.98 26.58 -17.04
C GLY A 77 -4.27 25.74 -17.10
N ASN A 78 -5.15 26.00 -18.07
CA ASN A 78 -6.40 25.27 -18.25
C ASN A 78 -6.32 24.19 -19.35
N GLU A 79 -5.14 23.99 -19.96
CA GLU A 79 -4.98 22.95 -20.96
C GLU A 79 -5.18 21.56 -20.35
N PRO A 80 -5.66 20.57 -21.13
CA PRO A 80 -5.89 19.21 -20.63
C PRO A 80 -4.67 18.56 -19.98
N TYR A 81 -3.45 18.93 -20.38
CA TYR A 81 -2.22 18.39 -19.81
C TYR A 81 -1.89 18.91 -18.40
N ASN A 82 -2.64 19.88 -17.88
CA ASN A 82 -2.54 20.33 -16.48
C ASN A 82 -3.35 19.46 -15.52
N PHE A 83 -4.18 18.56 -16.04
CA PHE A 83 -5.09 17.73 -15.27
C PHE A 83 -4.88 16.25 -15.62
N PHE A 84 -5.20 15.38 -14.68
CA PHE A 84 -5.31 13.95 -14.93
C PHE A 84 -6.39 13.38 -14.00
N LEU A 85 -6.95 12.24 -14.39
CA LEU A 85 -8.00 11.59 -13.61
C LEU A 85 -7.42 11.02 -12.31
N THR A 86 -8.09 11.32 -11.20
CA THR A 86 -7.77 10.80 -9.87
C THR A 86 -8.97 10.11 -9.27
N VAL A 87 -8.72 9.09 -8.45
CA VAL A 87 -9.71 8.52 -7.53
C VAL A 87 -9.25 8.86 -6.12
N ILE A 88 -10.16 9.40 -5.31
CA ILE A 88 -9.87 9.86 -3.95
C ILE A 88 -10.66 9.00 -2.98
N PHE A 89 -9.97 8.41 -2.01
CA PHE A 89 -10.55 7.54 -1.01
C PHE A 89 -10.57 8.22 0.37
N PRO A 90 -11.71 8.24 1.09
CA PRO A 90 -11.73 8.66 2.48
C PRO A 90 -10.88 7.71 3.32
N HIS A 91 -9.92 8.24 4.07
CA HIS A 91 -8.97 7.41 4.82
C HIS A 91 -9.65 6.48 5.83
N LYS A 92 -10.82 6.87 6.39
CA LYS A 92 -11.60 6.06 7.34
C LYS A 92 -12.40 4.94 6.69
N GLN A 93 -12.50 4.94 5.36
CA GLN A 93 -13.22 3.94 4.56
C GLN A 93 -12.26 3.09 3.72
N MET A 94 -10.96 3.22 3.97
CA MET A 94 -9.93 2.46 3.28
C MET A 94 -9.44 1.34 4.21
N GLN A 95 -9.43 0.12 3.69
CA GLN A 95 -8.80 -1.02 4.34
C GLN A 95 -7.48 -1.33 3.63
N ILE A 96 -6.37 -1.26 4.37
CA ILE A 96 -5.06 -1.71 3.89
C ILE A 96 -4.93 -3.18 4.26
N LEU A 97 -4.76 -4.04 3.26
CA LEU A 97 -4.56 -5.47 3.47
C LEU A 97 -3.08 -5.80 3.66
N ASP A 98 -2.83 -6.87 4.40
CA ASP A 98 -1.47 -7.36 4.66
C ASP A 98 -0.76 -7.71 3.35
N TYR A 99 0.51 -7.30 3.22
CA TYR A 99 1.34 -7.68 2.09
C TYR A 99 2.16 -8.94 2.45
N ASN A 100 1.68 -10.10 2.02
CA ASN A 100 2.35 -11.39 2.31
C ASN A 100 3.41 -11.71 1.25
N ARG A 101 4.55 -12.28 1.69
CA ARG A 101 5.61 -12.77 0.82
C ARG A 101 5.66 -14.29 0.85
N VAL A 102 5.75 -14.92 -0.32
CA VAL A 102 5.96 -16.35 -0.46
C VAL A 102 7.36 -16.54 -1.04
N VAL A 103 8.19 -17.32 -0.36
CA VAL A 103 9.56 -17.63 -0.81
C VAL A 103 9.68 -19.13 -1.05
N LYS A 104 10.24 -19.52 -2.21
CA LYS A 104 10.29 -20.91 -2.65
C LYS A 104 11.33 -21.79 -1.94
N ASP A 105 12.45 -21.21 -1.49
CA ASP A 105 13.56 -21.96 -0.90
C ASP A 105 14.29 -21.17 0.19
N LEU A 106 15.16 -21.86 0.92
CA LEU A 106 15.96 -21.31 2.02
C LEU A 106 17.37 -20.90 1.58
N ASN A 107 17.58 -20.68 0.28
CA ASN A 107 18.86 -20.30 -0.29
C ASN A 107 19.99 -21.27 0.10
N GLY A 108 19.73 -22.57 -0.11
CA GLY A 108 20.67 -23.66 0.17
C GLY A 108 20.80 -24.08 1.64
N ARG A 109 20.09 -23.42 2.56
CA ARG A 109 20.13 -23.75 4.00
C ARG A 109 19.21 -24.91 4.35
N SER A 110 19.55 -25.62 5.42
CA SER A 110 18.62 -26.54 6.06
C SER A 110 17.59 -25.76 6.89
N SER A 111 16.47 -26.41 7.23
CA SER A 111 15.45 -25.82 8.10
C SER A 111 15.99 -25.44 9.47
N SER A 112 16.87 -26.26 10.06
CA SER A 112 17.47 -25.98 11.36
C SER A 112 18.41 -24.77 11.31
N GLU A 113 19.25 -24.69 10.28
CA GLU A 113 20.15 -23.54 10.07
C GLU A 113 19.35 -22.25 9.84
N PHE A 114 18.28 -22.32 9.04
CA PHE A 114 17.43 -21.16 8.79
C PHE A 114 16.80 -20.64 10.08
N ILE A 115 16.19 -21.52 10.89
CA ILE A 115 15.57 -21.14 12.16
C ILE A 115 16.61 -20.58 13.15
N GLU A 116 17.78 -21.21 13.28
CA GLU A 116 18.88 -20.71 14.11
C GLU A 116 19.29 -19.29 13.70
N LYS A 117 19.42 -19.03 12.40
CA LYS A 117 19.76 -17.70 11.89
C LYS A 117 18.66 -16.67 12.15
N VAL A 118 17.39 -17.06 12.01
CA VAL A 118 16.25 -16.19 12.33
C VAL A 118 16.25 -15.84 13.83
N THR A 119 16.51 -16.79 14.72
CA THR A 119 16.47 -16.54 16.17
C THR A 119 17.60 -15.64 16.66
N HIS A 120 18.65 -15.39 15.87
CA HIS A 120 19.65 -14.38 16.20
C HIS A 120 19.09 -12.95 16.10
N LEU A 121 18.24 -12.68 15.11
CA LEU A 121 17.72 -11.34 14.79
C LEU A 121 16.30 -11.12 15.29
N PHE A 122 15.54 -12.19 15.51
CA PHE A 122 14.16 -12.16 15.96
C PHE A 122 13.97 -13.03 17.20
N GLU A 123 13.08 -12.62 18.09
CA GLU A 123 12.47 -13.55 19.04
C GLU A 123 11.41 -14.37 18.29
N LEU A 124 11.52 -15.70 18.40
CA LEU A 124 10.67 -16.63 17.65
C LEU A 124 9.75 -17.38 18.62
N THR A 125 8.45 -17.18 18.49
CA THR A 125 7.44 -17.87 19.29
C THR A 125 6.56 -18.75 18.40
N PRO A 126 6.55 -20.09 18.55
CA PRO A 126 5.64 -20.95 17.81
C PRO A 126 4.19 -20.70 18.25
N MET A 127 3.28 -20.63 17.28
CA MET A 127 1.85 -20.52 17.55
C MET A 127 1.23 -21.89 17.80
N PRO A 128 0.08 -21.97 18.51
CA PRO A 128 -0.70 -23.20 18.59
C PRO A 128 -1.05 -23.76 17.20
N GLU A 129 -1.22 -25.07 17.12
CA GLU A 129 -1.52 -25.75 15.85
C GLU A 129 -2.81 -25.19 15.21
N GLY A 130 -2.75 -24.91 13.91
CA GLY A 130 -3.87 -24.32 13.16
C GLY A 130 -4.12 -22.84 13.40
N VAL A 131 -3.42 -22.19 14.34
CA VAL A 131 -3.62 -20.77 14.65
C VAL A 131 -2.68 -19.90 13.82
N ARG A 132 -3.24 -19.11 12.89
CA ARG A 132 -2.50 -18.09 12.14
C ARG A 132 -2.09 -16.95 13.06
N TYR A 133 -0.82 -16.54 13.00
CA TYR A 133 -0.39 -15.27 13.59
C TYR A 133 -0.71 -14.11 12.66
N LYS A 134 -1.32 -13.06 13.20
CA LYS A 134 -1.46 -11.75 12.57
C LYS A 134 -0.70 -10.74 13.44
N PRO A 135 0.23 -9.94 12.88
CA PRO A 135 0.91 -8.89 13.63
C PRO A 135 -0.06 -7.92 14.32
N GLU A 136 0.23 -7.57 15.56
CA GLU A 136 -0.64 -6.74 16.40
C GLU A 136 -0.04 -5.35 16.69
N HIS A 137 1.27 -5.21 16.51
CA HIS A 137 2.06 -4.01 16.76
C HIS A 137 3.27 -3.99 15.82
N ALA A 138 3.89 -2.81 15.70
CA ALA A 138 5.09 -2.64 14.89
C ALA A 138 6.17 -3.66 15.28
N HIS A 139 7.02 -4.01 14.31
CA HIS A 139 8.18 -4.88 14.49
C HIS A 139 7.84 -6.35 14.78
N THR A 140 6.57 -6.73 14.60
CA THR A 140 6.12 -8.12 14.64
C THR A 140 5.71 -8.64 13.27
N PHE A 141 5.99 -9.92 13.03
CA PHE A 141 5.77 -10.58 11.75
C PHE A 141 5.18 -11.97 11.96
N GLY A 142 4.33 -12.40 11.03
CA GLY A 142 3.91 -13.79 10.93
C GLY A 142 4.79 -14.54 9.94
N MET A 143 5.33 -15.68 10.34
CA MET A 143 6.03 -16.59 9.45
C MET A 143 5.31 -17.94 9.44
N TYR A 144 4.96 -18.41 8.25
CA TYR A 144 4.49 -19.78 8.07
C TYR A 144 5.61 -20.63 7.50
N PHE A 145 6.09 -21.59 8.27
CA PHE A 145 7.24 -22.42 7.91
C PHE A 145 7.03 -23.85 8.43
N GLU A 146 7.31 -24.85 7.58
CA GLU A 146 7.10 -26.27 7.88
C GLU A 146 5.73 -26.59 8.50
N LYS A 147 4.68 -26.05 7.85
CA LYS A 147 3.27 -26.18 8.25
C LYS A 147 2.91 -25.58 9.62
N LYS A 148 3.80 -24.78 10.23
CA LYS A 148 3.60 -24.14 11.52
C LYS A 148 3.63 -22.61 11.38
N TRP A 149 2.83 -21.95 12.18
CA TRP A 149 2.87 -20.50 12.33
C TRP A 149 3.83 -20.11 13.44
N TYR A 150 4.57 -19.04 13.22
CA TYR A 150 5.45 -18.42 14.19
C TYR A 150 5.16 -16.92 14.25
N LYS A 151 5.17 -16.37 15.47
CA LYS A 151 5.38 -14.95 15.72
C LYS A 151 6.89 -14.69 15.69
N LEU A 152 7.29 -13.70 14.90
CA LEU A 152 8.63 -13.12 14.93
C LEU A 152 8.51 -11.72 15.51
N GLU A 153 9.39 -11.37 16.43
CA GLU A 153 9.52 -10.02 16.96
C GLU A 153 10.96 -9.57 16.80
N ALA A 154 11.18 -8.45 16.10
CA ALA A 154 12.53 -7.97 15.83
C ALA A 154 13.21 -7.55 17.13
N LYS A 155 14.43 -8.04 17.37
CA LYS A 155 15.12 -7.74 18.62
C LYS A 155 15.60 -6.29 18.64
N PRO A 156 15.57 -5.62 19.81
CA PRO A 156 16.18 -4.30 19.96
C PRO A 156 17.64 -4.29 19.51
N GLY A 157 18.06 -3.23 18.81
CA GLY A 157 19.41 -3.08 18.28
C GLY A 157 19.68 -3.82 16.96
N THR A 158 18.71 -4.55 16.42
CA THR A 158 18.80 -5.16 15.07
C THR A 158 18.30 -4.24 13.95
N PHE A 159 17.87 -3.03 14.30
CA PHE A 159 17.44 -1.98 13.38
C PHE A 159 17.63 -0.61 14.05
N ASP A 160 17.71 0.45 13.25
CA ASP A 160 17.86 1.82 13.74
C ASP A 160 16.49 2.50 13.90
N GLU A 161 16.08 2.72 15.15
CA GLU A 161 14.82 3.41 15.50
C GLU A 161 14.81 4.90 15.12
N SER A 162 15.99 5.50 14.96
CA SER A 162 16.14 6.92 14.62
C SER A 162 16.04 7.17 13.12
N ASP A 163 16.29 6.15 12.30
CA ASP A 163 16.18 6.22 10.85
C ASP A 163 14.72 5.96 10.42
N PRO A 164 14.05 6.93 9.77
CA PRO A 164 12.64 6.83 9.41
C PRO A 164 12.33 5.74 8.37
N VAL A 165 13.34 5.26 7.64
CA VAL A 165 13.21 4.19 6.64
C VAL A 165 13.60 2.85 7.23
N GLN A 166 14.72 2.76 7.95
CA GLN A 166 15.21 1.48 8.48
C GLN A 166 14.33 0.93 9.60
N ARG A 167 13.64 1.79 10.36
CA ARG A 167 12.66 1.37 11.37
C ARG A 167 11.37 0.77 10.80
N LEU A 168 11.10 0.90 9.51
CA LEU A 168 9.88 0.36 8.92
C LEU A 168 9.95 -1.17 8.88
N ASP A 169 8.84 -1.84 9.23
CA ASP A 169 8.77 -3.31 9.26
C ASP A 169 9.20 -3.96 7.94
N VAL A 170 8.88 -3.33 6.81
CA VAL A 170 9.32 -3.79 5.49
C VAL A 170 10.84 -3.77 5.34
N SER A 171 11.51 -2.75 5.88
CA SER A 171 12.97 -2.60 5.86
C SER A 171 13.61 -3.59 6.82
N ILE A 172 13.07 -3.72 8.04
CA ILE A 172 13.54 -4.70 9.03
C ILE A 172 13.47 -6.11 8.45
N LEU A 173 12.34 -6.51 7.85
CA LEU A 173 12.21 -7.83 7.22
C LEU A 173 13.20 -8.01 6.05
N GLN A 174 13.39 -6.97 5.24
CA GLN A 174 14.31 -6.97 4.11
C GLN A 174 15.76 -7.16 4.55
N GLU A 175 16.23 -6.34 5.49
CA GLU A 175 17.63 -6.31 5.92
C GLU A 175 17.99 -7.42 6.89
N ASN A 176 17.05 -7.89 7.72
CA ASN A 176 17.34 -8.92 8.72
C ASN A 176 17.04 -10.34 8.25
N LEU A 177 16.15 -10.53 7.25
CA LEU A 177 15.74 -11.87 6.83
C LEU A 177 15.92 -12.09 5.33
N LEU A 178 15.30 -11.27 4.48
CA LEU A 178 15.25 -11.54 3.04
C LEU A 178 16.64 -11.44 2.39
N THR A 179 17.38 -10.35 2.62
CA THR A 179 18.71 -10.15 2.04
C THR A 179 19.74 -11.13 2.63
N PRO A 180 20.01 -11.18 3.95
CA PRO A 180 21.13 -11.95 4.47
C PRO A 180 20.87 -13.46 4.52
N LEU A 181 19.63 -13.88 4.80
CA LEU A 181 19.31 -15.30 4.97
C LEU A 181 18.82 -15.89 3.65
N LEU A 182 17.89 -15.22 2.97
CA LEU A 182 17.29 -15.76 1.75
C LEU A 182 18.00 -15.29 0.46
N GLY A 183 18.92 -14.33 0.55
CA GLY A 183 19.65 -13.82 -0.63
C GLY A 183 18.80 -12.95 -1.57
N ILE A 184 17.61 -12.53 -1.13
CA ILE A 184 16.64 -11.77 -1.96
C ILE A 184 16.93 -10.28 -1.80
N LYS A 185 17.75 -9.71 -2.69
CA LYS A 185 18.15 -8.29 -2.63
C LYS A 185 17.09 -7.32 -3.15
N ASP A 186 16.39 -7.70 -4.22
CA ASP A 186 15.28 -6.91 -4.78
C ASP A 186 14.10 -7.85 -5.02
N PRO A 187 13.09 -7.86 -4.13
CA PRO A 187 11.92 -8.73 -4.27
C PRO A 187 11.12 -8.51 -5.54
N ARG A 188 11.34 -7.40 -6.27
CA ARG A 188 10.65 -7.13 -7.55
C ARG A 188 11.33 -7.79 -8.75
N LYS A 189 12.57 -8.25 -8.58
CA LYS A 189 13.39 -8.87 -9.65
C LYS A 189 13.81 -10.30 -9.35
N ASP A 190 13.76 -10.72 -8.08
CA ASP A 190 14.04 -12.11 -7.71
C ASP A 190 12.92 -13.02 -8.26
N LYS A 191 13.32 -14.20 -8.74
CA LYS A 191 12.42 -15.18 -9.36
C LYS A 191 11.83 -16.16 -8.34
N ARG A 192 12.31 -16.12 -7.10
CA ARG A 192 11.89 -16.99 -6.01
C ARG A 192 10.69 -16.43 -5.26
#